data_AF-A0A453R092-F1
#
_entry.id   AF-A0A453R092-F1
#
_cell.length_a   1.000
_cell.length_b   1.000
_cell.length_c   1.000
_cell.angle_alpha   90.00
_cell.angle_beta   90.00
_cell.angle_gamma   90.00
#
_symmetry.space_group_name_H-M   'P 1'
#
loop_
_entity.id
_entity.type
_entity.pdbx_description
1 polymer ?
#
loop_
_entity_poly.entity_id
_entity_poly.type
_entity_poly.pdbx_seq_one_letter_code
_entity_poly.pdbx_strand_id
1 'polypeptide(L)'
;EEQPLQVARCTKIISPNTDDAKYVINVKQIAKFVVGLGDKVSPTDIEEGMRVGVDRNKYQIQIPLPPKIDPSVTMMTVEEKPDVTYNDVGGCKEQIEKMREVVELPMLHPEKFVKLGIDPPKGVLCYGPPGTGKTLLARAVANRTDACFIRVIGTLPDGSVKEGMHCLL
;
A
#
# COMPACT_ATOMS: atom_id res chain seq x y z
N GLU A 1 19.73 -26.59 11.62
CA GLU A 1 18.86 -26.27 12.77
C GLU A 1 18.43 -24.81 12.69
N GLU A 2 17.22 -24.55 12.17
CA GLU A 2 16.59 -23.24 12.33
C GLU A 2 15.98 -23.18 13.72
N GLN A 3 16.59 -22.40 14.60
CA GLN A 3 16.05 -22.15 15.93
C GLN A 3 14.80 -21.25 15.83
N PRO A 4 13.81 -21.42 16.70
CA PRO A 4 12.59 -20.61 16.66
C PRO A 4 12.92 -19.14 16.93
N LEU A 5 12.78 -18.31 15.89
CA LEU A 5 12.91 -16.86 16.01
C LEU A 5 11.69 -16.29 16.75
N GLN A 6 11.97 -15.43 17.74
CA GLN A 6 10.93 -14.73 18.48
C GLN A 6 10.57 -13.43 17.76
N VAL A 7 9.26 -13.21 17.56
CA VAL A 7 8.77 -11.99 16.92
C VAL A 7 8.76 -10.84 17.92
N ALA A 8 9.51 -9.78 17.62
CA ALA A 8 9.52 -8.54 18.39
C ALA A 8 9.21 -7.33 17.49
N ARG A 9 8.95 -6.18 18.12
CA ARG A 9 8.81 -4.90 17.42
C ARG A 9 9.95 -3.99 17.80
N CYS A 10 10.69 -3.45 16.83
CA CYS A 10 11.66 -2.40 17.09
C CYS A 10 10.91 -1.15 17.56
N THR A 11 11.26 -0.61 18.72
CA THR A 11 10.62 0.58 19.29
C THR A 11 11.51 1.80 19.26
N LYS A 12 12.82 1.61 19.31
CA LYS A 12 13.80 2.70 19.32
C LYS A 12 15.15 2.22 18.83
N ILE A 13 15.88 3.06 18.11
CA ILE A 13 17.27 2.82 17.72
C ILE A 13 18.17 3.72 18.57
N ILE A 14 19.21 3.14 19.16
CA ILE A 14 20.20 3.81 19.99
C ILE A 14 21.53 3.77 19.22
N SER A 15 22.06 4.95 18.92
CA SER A 15 23.27 5.16 18.10
C SER A 15 23.14 4.66 16.66
N PRO A 16 22.31 5.31 15.82
CA PRO A 16 22.33 5.05 14.38
C PRO A 16 23.72 5.41 13.83
N ASN A 17 24.30 4.57 12.98
CA ASN A 17 25.60 4.75 12.29
C ASN A 17 26.89 4.44 13.06
N THR A 18 26.85 3.61 14.10
CA THR A 18 28.05 2.98 14.66
C THR A 18 27.93 1.47 14.55
N ASP A 19 29.03 0.73 14.37
CA ASP A 19 29.02 -0.75 14.34
C ASP A 19 28.39 -1.39 15.59
N ASP A 20 28.35 -0.64 16.70
CA ASP A 20 27.64 -0.98 17.96
C ASP A 20 26.21 -0.40 18.04
N ALA A 21 25.48 -0.34 16.93
CA ALA A 21 24.09 0.09 16.93
C ALA A 21 23.24 -0.83 17.82
N LYS A 22 22.53 -0.24 18.78
CA LYS A 22 21.68 -0.96 19.75
C LYS A 22 20.22 -0.69 19.45
N TYR A 23 19.43 -1.75 19.43
CA TYR A 23 18.01 -1.68 19.08
C TYR A 23 17.17 -2.04 20.30
N VAL A 24 16.22 -1.18 20.65
CA VAL A 24 15.25 -1.46 21.71
C VAL A 24 14.07 -2.18 21.09
N ILE A 25 13.98 -3.48 21.31
CA ILE A 25 12.86 -4.30 20.88
C ILE A 25 11.84 -4.47 21.99
N ASN A 26 10.57 -4.53 21.62
CA ASN A 26 9.49 -4.91 22.50
C ASN A 26 8.98 -6.30 22.09
N VAL A 27 9.19 -7.27 22.97
CA VAL A 27 8.75 -8.65 22.76
C VAL A 27 7.35 -8.79 23.35
N LYS A 28 6.36 -9.16 22.52
CA LYS A 28 5.00 -9.41 23.01
C LYS A 28 5.05 -10.48 24.10
N GLN A 29 4.41 -10.20 25.24
CA GLN A 29 4.27 -11.05 26.43
C GLN A 29 5.46 -11.06 27.42
N ILE A 30 6.54 -10.30 27.21
CA ILE A 30 7.70 -10.32 28.12
C ILE A 30 8.06 -8.92 28.61
N ALA A 31 8.91 -8.18 27.88
CA ALA A 31 9.45 -6.89 28.26
C ALA A 31 10.17 -6.22 27.07
N LYS A 32 10.72 -5.01 27.31
CA LYS A 32 11.62 -4.32 26.38
C LYS A 32 13.06 -4.82 26.58
N PHE A 33 13.74 -5.16 25.50
CA PHE A 33 15.13 -5.62 25.51
C PHE A 33 15.98 -4.76 24.58
N VAL A 34 17.26 -4.60 24.91
CA VAL A 34 18.26 -3.97 24.05
C VAL A 34 19.03 -5.07 23.35
N VAL A 35 18.98 -5.10 22.03
CA VAL A 35 19.58 -6.15 21.18
C VAL A 35 20.52 -5.55 20.15
N GLY A 36 21.51 -6.33 19.73
CA GLY A 36 22.39 -5.98 18.61
C GLY A 36 21.82 -6.45 17.27
N LEU A 37 22.49 -6.04 16.19
CA LEU A 37 22.28 -6.62 14.86
C LEU A 37 23.00 -7.97 14.76
N GLY A 38 22.42 -8.92 14.04
CA GLY A 38 23.11 -10.13 13.60
C GLY A 38 23.79 -9.93 12.25
N ASP A 39 24.67 -10.86 11.87
CA ASP A 39 25.50 -10.77 10.66
C ASP A 39 24.71 -10.74 9.33
N LYS A 40 23.41 -11.03 9.38
CA LYS A 40 22.53 -11.14 8.20
C LYS A 40 21.74 -9.85 7.90
N VAL A 41 21.91 -8.80 8.69
CA VAL A 41 21.05 -7.61 8.62
C VAL A 41 21.87 -6.35 8.84
N SER A 42 21.68 -5.36 7.96
CA SER A 42 22.39 -4.09 8.07
C SER A 42 21.59 -3.09 8.91
N PRO A 43 22.24 -2.09 9.53
CA PRO A 43 21.54 -1.04 10.28
C PRO A 43 20.57 -0.23 9.41
N THR A 44 20.75 -0.22 8.08
CA THR A 44 19.87 0.43 7.10
C THR A 44 18.55 -0.30 6.86
N ASP A 45 18.49 -1.59 7.15
CA ASP A 45 17.31 -2.43 6.85
C ASP A 45 16.29 -2.41 8.01
N ILE A 46 16.67 -1.84 9.15
CA ILE A 46 15.88 -1.85 10.38
C ILE A 46 15.43 -0.44 10.73
N GLU A 47 14.13 -0.21 10.64
CA GLU A 47 13.49 1.05 11.04
C GLU A 47 12.75 0.93 12.38
N GLU A 48 12.57 2.07 13.05
CA GLU A 48 11.72 2.16 14.24
C GLU A 48 10.27 1.79 13.89
N GLY A 49 9.67 0.91 14.69
CA GLY A 49 8.31 0.44 14.49
C GLY A 49 8.18 -0.83 13.64
N MET A 50 9.25 -1.27 12.97
CA MET A 50 9.26 -2.50 12.15
C MET A 50 9.17 -3.76 13.03
N ARG A 51 8.65 -4.84 12.46
CA ARG A 51 8.68 -6.16 13.10
C ARG A 51 9.99 -6.84 12.76
N VAL A 52 10.61 -7.48 13.74
CA VAL A 52 11.89 -8.15 13.57
C VAL A 52 11.86 -9.51 14.24
N GLY A 53 12.49 -10.49 13.59
CA GLY A 53 12.76 -11.81 14.15
C GLY A 53 14.06 -11.76 14.95
N VAL A 54 13.96 -12.03 16.24
CA VAL A 54 15.08 -12.00 17.18
C VAL A 54 15.37 -13.40 17.69
N ASP A 55 16.64 -13.75 17.77
CA ASP A 55 17.09 -15.01 18.34
C ASP A 55 16.94 -15.02 19.88
N ARG A 56 16.39 -16.11 20.43
CA ARG A 56 16.12 -16.22 21.88
C ARG A 56 17.39 -16.47 22.71
N ASN A 57 18.44 -17.03 22.10
CA ASN A 57 19.70 -17.37 22.76
C ASN A 57 20.71 -16.23 22.62
N LYS A 58 20.81 -15.64 21.43
CA LYS A 58 21.81 -14.59 21.13
C LYS A 58 21.31 -13.17 21.33
N TYR A 59 19.99 -12.95 21.49
CA TYR A 59 19.40 -11.60 21.60
C TYR A 59 19.90 -10.68 20.48
N GLN A 60 19.87 -11.18 19.24
CA GLN A 60 20.29 -10.48 18.03
C GLN A 60 19.17 -10.55 16.99
N ILE A 61 19.01 -9.46 16.22
CA ILE A 61 18.06 -9.41 15.11
C ILE A 61 18.63 -10.24 13.95
N GLN A 62 17.89 -11.23 13.48
CA GLN A 62 18.31 -12.07 12.34
C GLN A 62 17.62 -11.69 11.02
N ILE A 63 16.33 -11.33 11.07
CA ILE A 63 15.50 -11.12 9.87
C ILE A 63 14.48 -10.00 10.13
N PRO A 64 14.32 -9.01 9.23
CA PRO A 64 13.18 -8.09 9.26
C PRO A 64 11.91 -8.82 8.84
N LEU A 65 10.83 -8.65 9.60
CA LEU A 65 9.53 -9.24 9.32
C LEU A 65 8.61 -8.18 8.71
N PRO A 66 7.77 -8.54 7.73
CA PRO A 66 6.84 -7.60 7.13
C PRO A 66 5.90 -6.99 8.20
N PRO A 67 5.52 -5.72 8.04
CA PRO A 67 4.60 -5.06 8.95
C PRO A 67 3.28 -5.83 9.03
N LYS A 68 2.56 -5.66 10.14
CA LYS A 68 1.19 -6.19 10.21
C LYS A 68 0.34 -5.36 9.27
N ILE A 69 -0.14 -5.98 8.20
CA ILE A 69 -1.24 -5.46 7.41
C ILE A 69 -2.49 -5.72 8.24
N ASP A 70 -3.20 -4.66 8.63
CA ASP A 70 -4.48 -4.80 9.34
C ASP A 70 -5.46 -5.57 8.44
N PRO A 71 -6.17 -6.59 8.95
CA PRO A 71 -7.10 -7.36 8.15
C PRO A 71 -8.30 -6.54 7.63
N SER A 72 -8.53 -5.33 8.16
CA SER A 72 -9.47 -4.37 7.56
C SER A 72 -9.03 -3.91 6.16
N VAL A 73 -7.72 -3.83 5.92
CA VAL A 73 -7.13 -3.53 4.60
C VAL A 73 -7.13 -4.76 3.71
N THR A 74 -7.15 -5.99 4.26
CA THR A 74 -7.30 -7.22 3.46
C THR A 74 -8.69 -7.38 2.83
N MET A 75 -9.69 -6.56 3.22
CA MET A 75 -10.96 -6.46 2.48
C MET A 75 -10.84 -5.65 1.18
N MET A 76 -9.69 -5.01 0.94
CA MET A 76 -9.40 -4.36 -0.33
C MET A 76 -9.02 -5.45 -1.34
N THR A 77 -9.83 -5.58 -2.39
CA THR A 77 -9.52 -6.50 -3.50
C THR A 77 -8.54 -5.78 -4.41
N VAL A 78 -7.29 -6.26 -4.43
CA VAL A 78 -6.28 -5.79 -5.35
C VAL A 78 -6.37 -6.64 -6.61
N GLU A 79 -6.85 -6.06 -7.70
CA GLU A 79 -6.83 -6.68 -9.02
C GLU A 79 -5.68 -6.01 -9.81
N GLU A 80 -4.61 -6.74 -10.11
CA GLU A 80 -3.45 -6.17 -10.83
C GLU A 80 -3.80 -5.77 -12.27
N LYS A 81 -4.72 -6.50 -12.92
CA LYS A 81 -5.19 -6.15 -14.26
C LYS A 81 -6.58 -6.72 -14.54
N PRO A 82 -7.64 -5.89 -14.52
CA PRO A 82 -8.96 -6.36 -14.91
C PRO A 82 -9.05 -6.52 -16.45
N ASP A 83 -9.70 -7.57 -16.95
CA ASP A 83 -9.86 -7.83 -18.40
C ASP A 83 -10.87 -6.92 -19.13
N VAL A 84 -11.36 -5.87 -18.46
CA VAL A 84 -12.39 -4.97 -19.02
C VAL A 84 -11.75 -3.93 -19.92
N THR A 85 -12.37 -3.64 -21.06
CA THR A 85 -11.90 -2.60 -21.99
C THR A 85 -12.91 -1.45 -22.11
N TYR A 86 -12.49 -0.33 -22.72
CA TYR A 86 -13.40 0.79 -22.98
C TYR A 86 -14.55 0.45 -23.93
N ASN A 87 -14.40 -0.62 -24.72
CA ASN A 87 -15.47 -1.10 -25.61
C ASN A 87 -16.63 -1.71 -24.83
N ASP A 88 -16.37 -2.20 -23.62
CA ASP A 88 -17.39 -2.75 -22.71
C ASP A 88 -18.18 -1.65 -21.98
N VAL A 89 -17.76 -0.38 -22.09
CA VAL A 89 -18.42 0.77 -21.44
C VAL A 89 -19.32 1.49 -22.44
N GLY A 90 -20.63 1.26 -22.34
CA GLY A 90 -21.64 1.87 -23.21
C GLY A 90 -22.02 3.31 -22.81
N GLY A 91 -22.24 4.18 -23.80
CA GLY A 91 -22.97 5.45 -23.64
C GLY A 91 -22.23 6.62 -22.94
N CYS A 92 -21.08 6.40 -22.31
CA CYS A 92 -20.37 7.40 -21.49
C CYS A 92 -19.06 7.91 -22.12
N LYS A 93 -19.05 8.20 -23.43
CA LYS A 93 -17.82 8.59 -24.16
C LYS A 93 -17.14 9.84 -23.60
N GLU A 94 -17.92 10.87 -23.26
CA GLU A 94 -17.37 12.13 -22.76
C GLU A 94 -16.72 11.97 -21.37
N GLN A 95 -17.31 11.13 -20.51
CA GLN A 95 -16.78 10.80 -19.18
C GLN A 95 -15.53 9.92 -19.29
N ILE A 96 -15.52 8.99 -20.25
CA ILE A 96 -14.33 8.19 -20.59
C ILE A 96 -13.18 9.13 -20.95
N GLU A 97 -13.40 10.08 -21.85
CA GLU A 97 -12.36 11.00 -22.33
C GLU A 97 -11.77 11.84 -21.19
N LYS A 98 -12.63 12.43 -20.34
CA LYS A 98 -12.19 13.17 -19.15
C LYS A 98 -11.38 12.30 -18.19
N MET A 99 -11.80 11.05 -17.98
CA MET A 99 -11.08 10.14 -17.08
C MET A 99 -9.71 9.75 -17.65
N ARG A 100 -9.59 9.62 -18.98
CA ARG A 100 -8.31 9.42 -19.65
C ARG A 100 -7.40 10.63 -19.50
N GLU A 101 -7.90 11.85 -19.68
CA GLU A 101 -7.09 13.05 -19.47
C GLU A 101 -6.62 13.17 -18.02
N VAL A 102 -7.44 12.77 -17.06
CA VAL A 102 -7.09 12.86 -15.64
C VAL A 102 -6.11 11.77 -15.21
N VAL A 103 -6.18 10.55 -15.78
CA VAL A 103 -5.35 9.41 -15.34
C VAL A 103 -4.22 9.09 -16.33
N GLU A 104 -4.50 9.00 -17.63
CA GLU A 104 -3.48 8.67 -18.64
C GLU A 104 -2.50 9.84 -18.85
N LEU A 105 -2.98 11.10 -18.89
CA LEU A 105 -2.13 12.27 -19.18
C LEU A 105 -0.99 12.48 -18.15
N PRO A 106 -1.24 12.44 -16.81
CA PRO A 106 -0.17 12.60 -15.83
C PRO A 106 0.78 11.41 -15.78
N MET A 107 0.32 10.20 -16.10
CA MET A 107 1.16 9.00 -16.14
C MET A 107 2.08 8.97 -17.37
N LEU A 108 1.57 9.39 -18.54
CA LEU A 108 2.34 9.40 -19.78
C LEU A 108 3.26 10.62 -19.92
N HIS A 109 2.82 11.80 -19.44
CA HIS A 109 3.51 13.07 -19.66
C HIS A 109 3.62 13.95 -18.40
N PRO A 110 4.31 13.49 -17.34
CA PRO A 110 4.50 14.27 -16.12
C PRO A 110 5.24 15.60 -16.37
N GLU A 111 6.11 15.63 -17.39
CA GLU A 111 6.85 16.81 -17.83
C GLU A 111 5.97 18.03 -18.19
N LYS A 112 4.75 17.80 -18.70
CA LYS A 112 3.83 18.88 -19.07
C LYS A 112 3.28 19.58 -17.83
N PHE A 113 2.95 18.80 -16.79
CA PHE A 113 2.48 19.31 -15.51
C PHE A 113 3.57 20.11 -14.79
N VAL A 114 4.80 19.61 -14.80
CA VAL A 114 5.97 20.30 -14.21
C VAL A 114 6.26 21.64 -14.92
N LYS A 115 6.20 21.67 -16.26
CA LYS A 115 6.42 22.91 -17.03
C LYS A 115 5.33 23.96 -16.80
N LEU A 116 4.09 23.53 -16.61
CA LEU A 116 2.96 24.40 -16.32
C LEU A 116 2.90 24.83 -14.84
N GLY A 117 3.67 24.17 -13.97
CA GLY A 117 3.66 24.44 -12.53
C GLY A 117 2.34 24.07 -11.86
N ILE A 118 1.60 23.12 -12.42
CA ILE A 118 0.32 22.64 -11.89
C ILE A 118 0.46 21.23 -11.32
N ASP A 119 -0.14 20.99 -10.16
CA ASP A 119 -0.21 19.64 -9.59
C ASP A 119 -1.20 18.78 -10.39
N PRO A 120 -0.83 17.55 -10.75
CA PRO A 120 -1.75 16.64 -11.40
C PRO A 120 -2.90 16.26 -10.45
N PRO A 121 -4.12 16.07 -10.98
CA PRO A 121 -5.25 15.57 -10.20
C PRO A 121 -4.93 14.20 -9.59
N LYS A 122 -5.11 14.07 -8.27
CA LYS A 122 -4.75 12.85 -7.52
C LYS A 122 -5.84 11.78 -7.48
N GLY A 123 -7.04 12.07 -7.99
CA GLY A 123 -8.15 11.13 -7.94
C GLY A 123 -9.37 11.61 -8.72
N VAL A 124 -10.20 10.65 -9.09
CA VAL A 124 -11.46 10.86 -9.81
C VAL A 124 -12.60 10.32 -8.95
N LEU A 125 -13.65 11.13 -8.78
CA LEU A 125 -14.88 10.69 -8.14
C LEU A 125 -15.95 10.41 -9.20
N CYS A 126 -16.29 9.14 -9.38
CA CYS A 126 -17.41 8.75 -10.24
C CYS A 126 -18.70 8.66 -9.43
N TYR A 127 -19.69 9.50 -9.76
CA TYR A 127 -21.00 9.52 -9.08
C TYR A 127 -22.17 9.38 -10.06
N GLY A 128 -23.34 9.00 -9.55
CA GLY A 128 -24.61 8.91 -10.30
C GLY A 128 -25.37 7.61 -10.05
N PRO A 129 -26.47 7.36 -10.77
CA PRO A 129 -27.35 6.22 -10.51
C PRO A 129 -26.65 4.87 -10.76
N PRO A 130 -27.03 3.81 -10.02
CA PRO A 130 -26.50 2.46 -10.25
C PRO A 130 -26.86 1.98 -11.67
N GLY A 131 -26.01 1.15 -12.26
CA GLY A 131 -26.20 0.63 -13.62
C GLY A 131 -25.63 1.48 -14.75
N THR A 132 -24.98 2.61 -14.45
CA THR A 132 -24.30 3.48 -15.45
C THR A 132 -22.85 3.08 -15.74
N GLY A 133 -22.42 1.88 -15.33
CA GLY A 133 -21.10 1.34 -15.69
C GLY A 133 -19.89 2.02 -15.03
N LYS A 134 -20.05 2.79 -13.95
CA LYS A 134 -18.94 3.48 -13.25
C LYS A 134 -17.82 2.52 -12.81
N THR A 135 -18.21 1.37 -12.25
CA THR A 135 -17.28 0.31 -11.83
C THR A 135 -16.57 -0.31 -13.02
N LEU A 136 -17.26 -0.47 -14.15
CA LEU A 136 -16.66 -0.98 -15.40
C LEU A 136 -15.69 0.04 -16.00
N LEU A 137 -16.01 1.33 -15.94
CA LEU A 137 -15.13 2.41 -16.39
C LEU A 137 -13.83 2.44 -15.59
N ALA A 138 -13.90 2.34 -14.26
CA ALA A 138 -12.72 2.32 -13.40
C ALA A 138 -11.80 1.12 -13.71
N ARG A 139 -12.40 -0.06 -13.97
CA ARG A 139 -11.67 -1.25 -14.42
C ARG A 139 -11.04 -1.08 -15.80
N ALA A 140 -11.78 -0.54 -16.77
CA ALA A 140 -11.26 -0.28 -18.12
C ALA A 140 -10.07 0.68 -18.14
N VAL A 141 -10.08 1.69 -17.26
CA VAL A 141 -8.97 2.63 -17.09
C VAL A 141 -7.76 1.95 -16.47
N ALA A 142 -7.95 1.18 -15.38
CA ALA A 142 -6.86 0.43 -14.74
C ALA A 142 -6.14 -0.52 -15.71
N ASN A 143 -6.92 -1.24 -16.54
CA ASN A 143 -6.37 -2.14 -17.56
C ASN A 143 -5.47 -1.40 -18.56
N ARG A 144 -5.88 -0.20 -19.00
CA ARG A 144 -5.14 0.55 -20.02
C ARG A 144 -3.90 1.24 -19.47
N THR A 145 -3.92 1.66 -18.20
CA THR A 145 -2.76 2.28 -17.55
C THR A 145 -1.79 1.26 -16.94
N ASP A 146 -2.11 -0.04 -17.02
CA ASP A 146 -1.37 -1.12 -16.34
C ASP A 146 -1.14 -0.83 -14.85
N ALA A 147 -2.14 -0.19 -14.23
CA ALA A 147 -2.08 0.31 -12.86
C ALA A 147 -2.82 -0.64 -11.91
N CYS A 148 -2.36 -0.67 -10.66
CA CYS A 148 -2.95 -1.49 -9.62
C CYS A 148 -4.38 -1.02 -9.31
N PHE A 149 -5.37 -1.91 -9.46
CA PHE A 149 -6.75 -1.58 -9.12
C PHE A 149 -7.07 -2.02 -7.70
N ILE A 150 -7.17 -1.06 -6.78
CA ILE A 150 -7.51 -1.32 -5.38
C ILE A 150 -9.00 -1.01 -5.16
N ARG A 151 -9.82 -2.07 -5.12
CA ARG A 151 -11.23 -1.94 -4.80
C ARG A 151 -11.42 -1.88 -3.29
N VAL A 152 -11.84 -0.71 -2.79
CA VAL A 152 -12.22 -0.51 -1.39
C VAL A 152 -13.74 -0.51 -1.28
N ILE A 153 -14.29 -1.46 -0.52
CA ILE A 153 -15.73 -1.49 -0.25
C ILE A 153 -15.94 -0.92 1.16
N GLY A 154 -16.46 0.30 1.24
CA GLY A 154 -16.87 0.91 2.50
C GLY A 154 -18.31 0.53 2.83
N THR A 155 -18.51 -0.28 3.87
CA THR A 155 -19.84 -0.51 4.45
C THR A 155 -20.09 0.56 5.51
N LEU A 156 -21.15 1.37 5.34
CA LEU A 156 -21.58 2.27 6.40
C LEU A 156 -22.29 1.47 7.52
N PRO A 157 -22.28 1.95 8.77
CA PRO A 157 -22.92 1.25 9.90
C PRO A 157 -24.43 1.03 9.75
N ASP A 158 -25.09 1.72 8.81
CA ASP A 158 -26.50 1.51 8.46
C ASP A 158 -26.73 0.40 7.42
N GLY A 159 -25.68 -0.33 7.00
CA GLY A 159 -25.78 -1.44 6.05
C GLY A 159 -25.91 -1.01 4.59
N SER A 160 -25.99 0.29 4.31
CA SER A 160 -25.94 0.81 2.94
C SER A 160 -24.53 0.65 2.37
N VAL A 161 -24.42 -0.19 1.33
CA VAL A 161 -23.22 -0.24 0.48
C VAL A 161 -23.23 1.01 -0.38
N LYS A 162 -22.42 2.02 -0.03
CA LYS A 162 -22.10 3.07 -1.01
C LYS A 162 -21.05 2.51 -1.95
N GLU A 163 -21.49 1.97 -3.08
CA GLU A 163 -20.63 1.72 -4.25
C GLU A 163 -20.06 3.07 -4.72
N GLY A 164 -18.98 3.54 -4.11
CA GLY A 164 -18.59 4.94 -4.31
C GLY A 164 -17.16 5.33 -4.03
N MET A 165 -16.24 4.38 -3.76
CA MET A 165 -14.82 4.69 -3.61
C MET A 165 -13.96 3.60 -4.24
N HIS A 166 -13.75 3.70 -5.55
CA HIS A 166 -12.69 2.96 -6.23
C HIS A 166 -11.45 3.86 -6.26
N CYS A 167 -10.45 3.54 -5.44
CA CYS A 167 -9.16 4.21 -5.51
C CYS A 167 -8.36 3.58 -6.65
N LEU A 168 -8.12 4.35 -7.70
CA LEU A 168 -7.02 4.09 -8.64
C LEU A 168 -5.77 4.69 -7.99
N LEU A 169 -4.79 3.84 -7.66
CA LEU A 169 -3.45 4.24 -7.21
C LEU A 169 -2.42 3.35 -7.91
#